data_AF-A0A0J8GJR7-F1
#
_entry.id   AF-A0A0J8GJR7-F1
#
_cell.length_a   1.000
_cell.length_b   1.000
_cell.length_c   1.000
_cell.angle_alpha   90.00
_cell.angle_beta   90.00
_cell.angle_gamma   90.00
#
_symmetry.space_group_name_H-M   'P 1'
#
loop_
_entity.id
_entity.type
_entity.pdbx_description
1 polymer ?
#
loop_
_entity_poly.entity_id
_entity_poly.type
_entity_poly.pdbx_seq_one_letter_code
_entity_poly.pdbx_strand_id
1 'polypeptide(L)'
;MKTEVWNNHEIRFVSKEGEWWAVAKDVADALGYKKPENAVSSHVSSIDKTTTLIQGTGSNYKSKAILISEFGIYDLVFSSKMKKAKEFKRWVFEIIKQLRQSSGFEGFEIFRMLDKEHQKEMMHQLKQGLKEPVRRDFIKANTIANKSVSTKYGHSKW
;
A
#
# COMPACT_ATOMS: atom_id res chain seq x y z
N MET A 1 7.85 -15.21 -7.83
CA MET A 1 7.42 -14.85 -6.47
C MET A 1 8.48 -13.94 -5.88
N LYS A 2 8.11 -12.89 -5.14
CA LYS A 2 9.01 -11.99 -4.44
C LYS A 2 8.77 -12.12 -2.93
N THR A 3 9.79 -11.91 -2.11
CA THR A 3 9.66 -11.93 -0.64
C THR A 3 10.21 -10.64 -0.07
N GLU A 4 9.50 -10.07 0.90
CA GLU A 4 9.95 -8.93 1.70
C GLU A 4 10.02 -9.36 3.17
N VAL A 5 10.95 -8.79 3.94
CA VAL A 5 11.08 -9.08 5.37
C VAL A 5 10.59 -7.89 6.17
N TRP A 6 9.61 -8.10 7.03
CA TRP A 6 9.10 -7.08 7.93
C TRP A 6 8.81 -7.66 9.31
N ASN A 7 9.28 -6.98 10.35
CA ASN A 7 9.11 -7.39 11.75
C ASN A 7 9.56 -8.84 12.04
N ASN A 8 10.63 -9.29 11.36
CA ASN A 8 11.15 -10.67 11.40
C ASN A 8 10.20 -11.73 10.80
N HIS A 9 9.24 -11.31 9.98
CA HIS A 9 8.40 -12.19 9.19
C HIS A 9 8.70 -12.02 7.70
N GLU A 10 8.75 -13.14 6.99
CA GLU A 10 8.79 -13.14 5.53
C GLU A 10 7.37 -12.99 4.98
N ILE A 11 7.18 -12.01 4.10
CA ILE A 11 5.92 -11.75 3.41
C ILE A 11 6.13 -12.03 1.93
N ARG A 12 5.46 -13.07 1.43
CA ARG A 12 5.54 -13.47 0.03
C ARG A 12 4.53 -12.71 -0.82
N PHE A 13 4.97 -12.32 -2.02
CA PHE A 13 4.21 -11.62 -3.03
C PHE A 13 4.22 -12.37 -4.37
N VAL A 14 3.05 -12.41 -5.00
CA VAL A 14 2.83 -12.99 -6.32
C VAL A 14 2.41 -11.88 -7.27
N SER A 15 3.08 -11.78 -8.42
CA SER A 15 2.67 -10.86 -9.48
C SER A 15 1.51 -11.48 -10.25
N LYS A 16 0.39 -10.76 -10.36
CA LYS A 16 -0.80 -11.15 -11.13
C LYS A 16 -1.35 -9.93 -11.83
N GLU A 17 -1.57 -10.03 -13.15
CA GLU A 17 -2.18 -8.96 -13.96
C GLU A 17 -1.46 -7.59 -13.84
N GLY A 18 -0.14 -7.61 -13.63
CA GLY A 18 0.67 -6.39 -13.46
C GLY A 18 0.68 -5.83 -12.04
N GLU A 19 -0.08 -6.42 -11.10
CA GLU A 19 -0.14 -6.02 -9.70
C GLU A 19 0.51 -7.05 -8.78
N TRP A 20 0.97 -6.59 -7.61
CA TRP A 20 1.54 -7.44 -6.57
C TRP A 20 0.50 -7.79 -5.52
N TRP A 21 0.32 -9.09 -5.31
CA TRP A 21 -0.60 -9.63 -4.32
C TRP A 21 0.18 -10.34 -3.21
N ALA A 22 -0.12 -10.03 -1.95
CA ALA A 22 0.55 -10.64 -0.81
C ALA A 22 -0.13 -11.95 -0.40
N VAL A 23 0.64 -12.91 0.11
CA VAL A 23 0.07 -14.08 0.79
C VAL A 23 -0.56 -13.62 2.10
N ALA A 24 -1.87 -13.79 2.20
CA ALA A 24 -2.67 -13.21 3.27
C ALA A 24 -2.26 -13.70 4.67
N LYS A 25 -1.89 -14.98 4.76
CA LYS A 25 -1.41 -15.60 5.99
C LYS A 25 -0.13 -14.93 6.49
N ASP A 26 0.84 -14.71 5.60
CA ASP A 26 2.13 -14.10 5.97
C ASP A 26 1.93 -12.69 6.54
N VAL A 27 1.04 -11.89 5.95
CA VAL A 27 0.68 -10.54 6.42
C VAL A 27 0.00 -10.59 7.78
N ALA A 28 -0.99 -11.47 7.95
CA ALA A 28 -1.73 -11.58 9.21
C ALA A 28 -0.86 -12.13 10.35
N ASP A 29 0.03 -13.08 10.07
CA ASP A 29 1.04 -13.57 11.01
C ASP A 29 1.97 -12.42 11.44
N ALA A 30 2.48 -11.63 10.47
CA ALA A 30 3.38 -10.53 10.77
C ALA A 30 2.73 -9.41 11.61
N LEU A 31 1.41 -9.21 11.46
CA LEU A 31 0.62 -8.29 12.26
C LEU A 31 0.23 -8.85 13.64
N GLY A 32 0.60 -10.09 13.95
CA GLY A 32 0.37 -10.73 15.25
C GLY A 32 -1.06 -11.23 15.45
N TYR A 33 -1.81 -11.51 14.38
CA TYR A 33 -3.13 -12.12 14.52
C TYR A 33 -3.01 -13.57 15.00
N LYS A 34 -3.74 -13.91 16.08
CA LYS A 34 -3.74 -15.28 16.64
C LYS A 34 -4.29 -16.34 15.68
N LYS A 35 -5.24 -15.95 14.82
CA LYS A 35 -5.89 -16.80 13.82
C LYS A 35 -5.89 -16.05 12.48
N PRO A 36 -4.82 -16.19 11.66
CA PRO A 36 -4.67 -15.50 10.39
C PRO A 36 -5.88 -15.64 9.48
N GLU A 37 -6.42 -16.84 9.37
CA GLU A 37 -7.54 -17.16 8.47
C GLU A 37 -8.81 -16.41 8.88
N ASN A 38 -9.08 -16.34 10.19
CA ASN A 38 -10.20 -15.57 10.73
C ASN A 38 -10.01 -14.08 10.49
N ALA A 39 -8.80 -13.56 10.71
CA ALA A 39 -8.50 -12.14 10.49
C ALA A 39 -8.74 -11.75 9.02
N VAL A 40 -8.23 -12.55 8.08
CA VAL A 40 -8.42 -12.34 6.64
C VAL A 40 -9.89 -12.46 6.25
N SER A 41 -10.62 -13.42 6.82
CA SER A 41 -12.06 -13.60 6.54
C SER A 41 -12.90 -12.42 7.06
N SER A 42 -12.63 -11.95 8.28
CA SER A 42 -13.43 -10.93 8.95
C SER A 42 -13.11 -9.49 8.54
N HIS A 43 -11.88 -9.22 8.10
CA HIS A 43 -11.43 -7.85 7.86
C HIS A 43 -11.22 -7.51 6.39
N VAL A 44 -10.91 -8.48 5.54
CA VAL A 44 -10.59 -8.21 4.13
C VAL A 44 -11.83 -8.45 3.25
N SER A 45 -12.14 -7.47 2.39
CA SER A 45 -13.21 -7.58 1.41
C SER A 45 -13.03 -8.75 0.44
N SER A 46 -14.12 -9.34 -0.05
CA SER A 46 -14.07 -10.46 -1.01
C SER A 46 -13.43 -10.07 -2.35
N ILE A 47 -13.60 -8.82 -2.79
CA ILE A 47 -13.00 -8.31 -4.03
C ILE A 47 -11.48 -8.17 -3.94
N ASP A 48 -10.96 -8.01 -2.73
CA ASP A 48 -9.54 -7.86 -2.42
C ASP A 48 -8.88 -9.19 -2.08
N LYS A 49 -9.58 -10.31 -2.32
CA LYS A 49 -9.10 -11.67 -2.11
C LYS A 49 -9.08 -12.44 -3.42
N THR A 50 -8.02 -13.20 -3.63
CA THR A 50 -7.98 -14.23 -4.66
C THR A 50 -7.25 -15.45 -4.13
N THR A 51 -7.22 -16.54 -4.89
CA THR A 51 -6.49 -17.75 -4.48
C THR A 51 -5.59 -18.23 -5.59
N THR A 52 -4.42 -18.74 -5.22
CA THR A 52 -3.50 -19.36 -6.15
C THR A 52 -2.87 -20.60 -5.53
N LEU A 53 -2.30 -21.45 -6.37
CA LEU A 53 -1.49 -22.58 -5.93
C LEU A 53 -0.05 -22.11 -5.73
N ILE A 54 0.44 -22.20 -4.49
CA ILE A 54 1.82 -21.87 -4.14
C ILE A 54 2.54 -23.16 -3.75
N GLN A 55 3.73 -23.36 -4.29
CA GLN A 55 4.59 -24.47 -3.92
C GLN A 55 5.20 -24.21 -2.53
N GLY A 56 5.09 -25.19 -1.63
CA GLY A 56 5.74 -25.13 -0.33
C GLY A 56 7.27 -25.22 -0.47
N THR A 57 7.99 -24.49 0.38
CA THR A 57 9.46 -24.54 0.40
C THR A 57 9.94 -25.98 0.65
N GLY A 58 10.74 -26.55 -0.25
CA GLY A 58 11.29 -27.89 -0.11
C GLY A 58 10.35 -29.06 -0.40
N SER A 59 9.16 -28.83 -0.97
CA SER A 59 8.27 -29.91 -1.42
C SER A 59 7.74 -29.65 -2.83
N ASN A 60 7.41 -30.72 -3.57
CA ASN A 60 6.69 -30.63 -4.84
C ASN A 60 5.19 -30.39 -4.65
N TYR A 61 4.73 -30.30 -3.40
CA TYR A 61 3.32 -30.11 -3.08
C TYR A 61 2.93 -28.64 -3.24
N LYS A 62 1.85 -28.40 -4.00
CA LYS A 62 1.25 -27.08 -4.16
C LYS A 62 0.01 -26.98 -3.28
N SER A 63 0.00 -26.02 -2.36
CA SER A 63 -1.15 -25.73 -1.51
C SER A 63 -1.90 -24.50 -2.02
N LYS A 64 -3.22 -24.47 -1.78
CA LYS A 64 -4.05 -23.32 -2.10
C LYS A 64 -3.78 -22.22 -1.06
N ALA A 65 -3.23 -21.10 -1.51
CA ALA A 65 -3.00 -19.93 -0.68
C ALA A 65 -4.00 -18.82 -1.03
N ILE A 66 -4.44 -18.09 0.01
CA ILE A 66 -5.21 -16.86 -0.17
C ILE A 66 -4.20 -15.73 -0.40
N LEU A 67 -4.46 -14.97 -1.46
CA LEU A 67 -3.76 -13.75 -1.79
C LEU A 67 -4.66 -12.55 -1.50
N ILE A 68 -4.06 -11.45 -1.06
CA ILE A 68 -4.74 -10.18 -0.83
C ILE A 68 -4.07 -9.06 -1.64
N SER A 69 -4.90 -8.14 -2.13
CA SER A 69 -4.46 -6.92 -2.82
C SER A 69 -3.79 -5.96 -1.84
N GLU A 70 -3.26 -4.85 -2.34
CA GLU A 70 -2.80 -3.74 -1.50
C GLU A 70 -3.89 -3.24 -0.55
N PHE A 71 -5.13 -3.12 -1.03
CA PHE A 71 -6.26 -2.72 -0.20
C PHE A 71 -6.56 -3.73 0.91
N GLY A 72 -6.45 -5.04 0.61
CA GLY A 72 -6.59 -6.07 1.64
C GLY A 72 -5.49 -6.05 2.70
N ILE A 73 -4.28 -5.60 2.35
CA ILE A 73 -3.22 -5.35 3.35
C ILE A 73 -3.64 -4.19 4.25
N TYR A 74 -4.15 -3.09 3.69
CA TYR A 74 -4.63 -1.95 4.47
C TYR A 74 -5.78 -2.30 5.40
N ASP A 75 -6.73 -3.13 4.94
CA ASP A 75 -7.82 -3.63 5.77
C ASP A 75 -7.31 -4.34 7.03
N LEU A 76 -6.33 -5.23 6.89
CA LEU A 76 -5.70 -5.93 8.01
C LEU A 76 -4.93 -4.97 8.92
N VAL A 77 -4.14 -4.05 8.34
CA VAL A 77 -3.36 -3.08 9.12
C VAL A 77 -4.29 -2.17 9.92
N PHE A 78 -5.38 -1.67 9.31
CA PHE A 78 -6.31 -0.74 9.95
C PHE A 78 -7.20 -1.40 11.01
N SER A 79 -7.38 -2.72 10.91
CA SER A 79 -8.08 -3.55 11.89
C SER A 79 -7.17 -4.11 12.99
N SER A 80 -5.84 -3.98 12.84
CA SER A 80 -4.88 -4.58 13.75
C SER A 80 -4.82 -3.85 15.10
N LYS A 81 -4.55 -4.62 16.16
CA LYS A 81 -4.29 -4.11 17.51
C LYS A 81 -2.81 -3.80 17.75
N MET A 82 -1.92 -4.19 16.84
CA MET A 82 -0.48 -3.99 16.93
C MET A 82 -0.12 -2.50 16.97
N LYS A 83 0.81 -2.10 17.85
CA LYS A 83 1.21 -0.69 18.01
C LYS A 83 1.71 -0.06 16.71
N LYS A 84 2.63 -0.72 15.99
CA LYS A 84 3.16 -0.24 14.70
C LYS A 84 2.05 -0.06 13.65
N ALA A 85 1.06 -0.95 13.61
CA ALA A 85 -0.07 -0.85 12.68
C ALA A 85 -0.97 0.36 13.00
N LYS A 86 -1.19 0.65 14.29
CA LYS A 86 -1.93 1.85 14.72
C LYS A 86 -1.19 3.14 14.39
N GLU A 87 0.13 3.17 14.55
CA GLU A 87 0.97 4.31 14.17
C GLU A 87 0.89 4.57 12.65
N PHE A 88 1.02 3.52 11.84
CA PHE A 88 0.83 3.62 10.38
C PHE A 88 -0.57 4.11 10.02
N LYS A 89 -1.62 3.55 10.61
CA LYS A 89 -3.00 4.01 10.42
C LYS A 89 -3.15 5.50 10.72
N ARG A 90 -2.54 5.99 11.80
CA ARG A 90 -2.58 7.40 12.17
C ARG A 90 -1.86 8.28 11.15
N TRP A 91 -0.69 7.85 10.69
CA TRP A 91 0.05 8.52 9.64
C TRP A 91 -0.73 8.60 8.31
N VAL A 92 -1.41 7.53 7.91
CA VAL A 92 -2.30 7.58 6.72
C VAL A 92 -3.44 8.58 6.90
N PHE A 93 -4.02 8.66 8.11
CA PHE A 93 -5.06 9.67 8.39
C PHE A 93 -4.53 11.11 8.31
N GLU A 94 -3.26 11.34 8.64
CA GLU A 94 -2.62 12.64 8.47
C GLU A 94 -2.49 13.01 6.99
N ILE A 95 -2.15 12.05 6.12
CA ILE A 95 -2.14 12.25 4.66
C ILE A 95 -3.54 12.58 4.14
N ILE A 96 -4.57 11.84 4.56
CA ILE A 96 -5.96 12.12 4.16
C ILE A 96 -6.39 13.51 4.65
N LYS A 97 -5.99 13.90 5.86
CA LYS A 97 -6.24 15.24 6.40
C LYS A 97 -5.57 16.33 5.57
N GLN A 98 -4.33 16.12 5.13
CA GLN A 98 -3.62 17.05 4.25
C GLN A 98 -4.32 17.14 2.89
N LEU A 99 -4.72 16.02 2.29
CA LEU A 99 -5.46 16.00 1.03
C LEU A 99 -6.77 16.79 1.14
N ARG A 100 -7.54 16.58 2.22
CA ARG A 100 -8.75 17.35 2.51
C ARG A 100 -8.50 18.86 2.56
N GLN A 101 -7.44 19.28 3.26
CA GLN A 101 -7.07 20.69 3.38
C GLN A 101 -6.66 21.28 2.03
N SER A 102 -5.89 20.53 1.23
CA SER A 102 -5.48 20.94 -0.11
C SER A 102 -6.66 21.07 -1.08
N SER A 103 -7.76 20.35 -0.86
CA SER A 103 -9.00 20.47 -1.63
C SER A 103 -9.96 21.54 -1.09
N GLY A 104 -9.55 22.33 -0.09
CA GLY A 104 -10.34 23.46 0.43
C GLY A 104 -11.52 23.08 1.34
N PHE A 105 -11.61 21.82 1.77
CA PHE A 105 -12.65 21.41 2.71
C PHE A 105 -12.26 21.69 4.14
N GLU A 106 -13.24 22.07 4.97
CA GLU A 106 -13.05 22.26 6.40
C GLU A 106 -13.07 20.94 7.17
N GLY A 107 -12.59 20.96 8.42
CA GLY A 107 -12.45 19.74 9.24
C GLY A 107 -13.79 19.03 9.50
N PHE A 108 -14.86 19.80 9.66
CA PHE A 108 -16.21 19.29 9.89
C PHE A 108 -16.87 18.74 8.61
N GLU A 109 -16.30 19.01 7.43
CA GLU A 109 -16.81 18.57 6.14
C GLU A 109 -16.20 17.23 5.70
N ILE A 110 -15.52 16.51 6.59
CA ILE A 110 -14.84 15.24 6.27
C ILE A 110 -15.77 14.20 5.61
N PHE A 111 -17.05 14.19 5.98
CA PHE A 111 -18.03 13.28 5.39
C PHE A 111 -18.35 13.60 3.92
N ARG A 112 -18.11 14.83 3.45
CA ARG A 112 -18.22 15.14 2.02
C ARG A 112 -17.22 14.36 1.19
N MET A 113 -16.07 13.98 1.76
CA MET A 113 -15.10 13.11 1.08
C MET A 113 -15.60 11.67 0.86
N LEU A 114 -16.71 11.27 1.49
CA LEU A 114 -17.32 9.95 1.27
C LEU A 114 -18.29 9.94 0.09
N ASP A 115 -18.71 11.11 -0.39
CA ASP A 115 -19.56 11.22 -1.56
C ASP A 115 -18.73 11.02 -2.85
N LYS A 116 -19.21 10.13 -3.71
CA LYS A 116 -18.56 9.75 -4.95
C LYS A 116 -18.31 10.94 -5.88
N GLU A 117 -19.21 11.92 -5.93
CA GLU A 117 -19.02 13.10 -6.80
C GLU A 117 -17.93 14.03 -6.26
N HIS A 118 -17.91 14.25 -4.94
CA HIS A 118 -16.85 14.99 -4.28
C HIS A 118 -15.48 14.29 -4.40
N GLN A 119 -15.45 12.95 -4.32
CA GLN A 119 -14.23 12.18 -4.55
C GLN A 119 -13.67 12.39 -5.97
N LYS A 120 -14.52 12.38 -6.99
CA LYS A 120 -14.10 12.66 -8.38
C LYS A 120 -13.53 14.06 -8.51
N GLU A 121 -14.19 15.06 -7.94
CA GLU A 121 -13.73 16.45 -7.98
C GLU A 121 -12.38 16.62 -7.28
N MET A 122 -12.20 16.04 -6.08
CA MET A 122 -10.92 16.04 -5.37
C MET A 122 -9.80 15.38 -6.19
N MET A 123 -10.08 14.25 -6.84
CA MET A 123 -9.11 13.57 -7.70
C MET A 123 -8.77 14.38 -8.95
N HIS A 124 -9.76 15.09 -9.49
CA HIS A 124 -9.56 16.00 -10.61
C HIS A 124 -8.65 17.18 -10.21
N GLN A 125 -8.92 17.83 -9.08
CA GLN A 125 -8.08 18.89 -8.51
C GLN A 125 -6.66 18.41 -8.21
N LEU A 126 -6.51 17.22 -7.60
CA LEU A 126 -5.20 16.62 -7.33
C LEU A 126 -4.43 16.41 -8.64
N LYS A 127 -5.08 15.86 -9.68
CA LYS A 127 -4.45 15.64 -11.00
C LYS A 127 -4.06 16.95 -11.69
N GLN A 128 -4.84 18.01 -11.51
CA GLN A 128 -4.50 19.34 -12.02
C GLN A 128 -3.34 19.98 -11.25
N GLY A 129 -3.37 19.93 -9.91
CA GLY A 129 -2.28 20.42 -9.06
C GLY A 129 -0.96 19.67 -9.24
N LEU A 130 -1.00 18.37 -9.59
CA LEU A 130 0.18 17.60 -9.97
C LEU A 130 0.69 17.90 -11.38
N LYS A 131 -0.12 18.56 -12.24
CA LYS A 131 0.30 19.03 -13.57
C LYS A 131 0.93 20.43 -13.55
N GLU A 132 0.73 21.22 -12.49
CA GLU A 132 1.40 22.51 -12.29
C GLU A 132 2.47 22.39 -11.19
N PRO A 133 3.73 22.09 -11.54
CA PRO A 133 4.79 21.98 -10.56
C PRO A 133 5.09 23.34 -9.92
N VAL A 134 4.76 23.50 -8.64
CA VAL A 134 5.21 24.67 -7.87
C VAL A 134 6.75 24.65 -7.84
N ARG A 135 7.34 25.67 -8.45
CA ARG A 135 8.73 25.79 -8.94
C ARG A 135 9.86 25.64 -7.89
N ARG A 136 9.60 25.20 -6.65
CA ARG A 136 10.61 25.10 -5.58
C ARG A 136 11.00 23.68 -5.12
N ASP A 137 10.26 22.64 -5.48
CA ASP A 137 10.59 21.27 -5.05
C ASP A 137 11.47 20.47 -6.04
N PHE A 138 11.59 20.96 -7.28
CA PHE A 138 12.30 20.23 -8.35
C PHE A 138 13.83 20.23 -8.23
N ILE A 139 14.43 21.15 -7.48
CA ILE A 139 15.91 21.21 -7.39
C ILE A 139 16.45 20.04 -6.56
N LYS A 140 15.74 19.61 -5.50
CA LYS A 140 16.18 18.47 -4.67
C LYS A 140 15.81 17.13 -5.29
N ALA A 141 14.62 16.99 -5.88
CA ALA A 141 14.16 15.74 -6.47
C ALA A 141 14.96 15.35 -7.73
N ASN A 142 15.23 16.29 -8.64
CA ASN A 142 16.02 15.98 -9.85
C ASN A 142 17.49 15.68 -9.52
N THR A 143 18.06 16.30 -8.48
CA THR A 143 19.43 15.98 -8.06
C THR A 143 19.52 14.54 -7.55
N ILE A 144 18.54 14.09 -6.77
CA ILE A 144 18.50 12.72 -6.24
C ILE A 144 18.18 11.73 -7.36
N ALA A 145 17.22 12.01 -8.23
CA ALA A 145 16.90 11.16 -9.38
C ALA A 145 18.11 11.01 -10.33
N ASN A 146 18.78 12.11 -10.69
CA ASN A 146 19.96 12.07 -11.57
C ASN A 146 21.15 11.32 -10.94
N LYS A 147 21.36 11.46 -9.61
CA LYS A 147 22.40 10.72 -8.88
C LYS A 147 22.09 9.22 -8.80
N SER A 148 20.80 8.87 -8.71
CA SER A 148 20.32 7.48 -8.66
C SER A 148 20.40 6.79 -10.02
N VAL A 149 20.07 7.50 -11.10
CA VAL A 149 20.11 6.98 -12.48
C VAL A 149 21.56 6.85 -12.98
N SER A 150 22.44 7.80 -12.64
CA SER A 150 23.88 7.71 -12.96
C SER A 150 24.55 6.50 -12.30
N THR A 151 24.19 6.18 -11.05
CA THR A 151 24.73 5.02 -10.32
C THR A 151 24.22 3.69 -10.89
N LYS A 152 23.04 3.67 -11.52
CA LYS A 152 22.40 2.45 -12.04
C LYS A 152 22.87 2.04 -13.45
N TYR A 153 23.38 2.99 -14.24
CA TYR A 153 23.75 2.74 -15.66
C TYR A 153 25.22 2.97 -16.02
N GLY A 154 26.11 3.22 -15.04
CA GLY A 154 27.55 3.11 -15.27
C GLY A 154 28.16 4.02 -16.35
N HIS A 155 27.58 5.19 -16.63
CA HIS A 155 28.21 6.16 -17.52
C HIS A 155 29.23 7.01 -16.75
N SER A 156 30.50 6.92 -17.16
CA SER A 156 31.57 7.82 -16.70
C SER A 156 31.26 9.26 -17.13
N LYS A 157 31.38 10.18 -16.17
CA LYS A 157 31.29 11.63 -16.43
C LYS A 157 32.35 12.05 -17.43
N TRP A 158 31.94 12.83 -18.43
CA TRP A 158 32.77 13.88 -19.02
C TRP A 158 32.22 15.21 -18.52
#